data_AF-A0A4Q5TNP7-F1
#
_entry.id   AF-A0A4Q5TNP7-F1
#
_cell.length_a   1.000
_cell.length_b   1.000
_cell.length_c   1.000
_cell.angle_alpha   90.00
_cell.angle_beta   90.00
_cell.angle_gamma   90.00
#
_symmetry.space_group_name_H-M   'P 1'
#
loop_
_entity.id
_entity.type
_entity.pdbx_description
1 polymer ?
#
loop_
_entity_poly.entity_id
_entity_poly.type
_entity_poly.pdbx_seq_one_letter_code
_entity_poly.pdbx_strand_id
1 'polypeptide(L)' 'MKTVNQTETVVIIKSTSYHYYRNFIKPLFDEKGLEGFKFVKSKDSWKGKVEVPKKDEKKYQKHLLTLKENNVI' A
#
# COMPACT_ATOMS: atom_id res chain seq x y z
N MET A 1 0.01 -34.28 -0.64
CA MET A 1 -0.04 -33.08 0.22
C MET A 1 -0.36 -31.88 -0.68
N LYS A 2 -1.48 -31.18 -0.47
CA LYS A 2 -1.90 -30.04 -1.31
C LYS A 2 -1.22 -28.77 -0.81
N THR A 3 -0.19 -28.30 -1.50
CA THR A 3 0.36 -26.96 -1.30
C THR A 3 -0.59 -25.96 -1.95
N VAL A 4 -1.56 -25.48 -1.17
CA VAL A 4 -2.43 -24.39 -1.60
C VAL A 4 -1.60 -23.11 -1.48
N ASN A 5 -0.91 -22.74 -2.56
CA ASN A 5 -0.41 -21.39 -2.72
C ASN A 5 -1.63 -20.47 -2.80
N GLN A 6 -2.10 -20.00 -1.65
CA GLN A 6 -3.01 -18.87 -1.58
C GLN A 6 -2.25 -17.67 -2.13
N THR A 7 -2.38 -17.44 -3.43
CA THR A 7 -2.09 -16.14 -4.04
C THR A 7 -3.10 -15.17 -3.45
N GLU A 8 -2.78 -14.62 -2.28
CA GLU A 8 -3.49 -13.46 -1.74
C GLU A 8 -3.55 -12.43 -2.85
N THR A 9 -4.76 -12.18 -3.34
CA THR A 9 -4.96 -11.27 -4.46
C THR A 9 -4.53 -9.90 -3.98
N VAL A 10 -3.42 -9.38 -4.51
CA VAL A 10 -2.95 -8.04 -4.19
C VAL A 10 -3.42 -7.06 -5.26
N VAL A 11 -3.74 -5.84 -4.84
CA VAL A 11 -4.17 -4.75 -5.72
C VAL A 11 -3.32 -3.53 -5.49
N ILE A 12 -3.11 -2.74 -6.54
CA ILE A 12 -2.34 -1.51 -6.49
C ILE A 12 -3.28 -0.37 -6.12
N ILE A 13 -3.02 0.31 -5.01
CA ILE A 13 -3.86 1.42 -4.53
C ILE A 13 -3.28 2.80 -4.81
N LYS A 14 -1.96 2.91 -5.00
CA LYS A 14 -1.30 4.18 -5.30
C LYS A 14 0.08 3.97 -5.93
N SER A 15 0.36 4.72 -6.99
CA SER A 15 1.72 4.89 -7.52
C SER A 15 2.39 6.08 -6.84
N THR A 16 3.54 5.86 -6.21
CA THR A 16 4.27 6.91 -5.47
C THR A 16 5.76 6.63 -5.42
N SER A 17 6.56 7.59 -4.96
CA SER A 17 7.99 7.40 -4.73
C SER A 17 8.24 6.66 -3.41
N TYR A 18 9.36 5.95 -3.32
CA TYR A 18 9.73 5.20 -2.11
C TYR A 18 9.78 6.09 -0.85
N HIS A 19 10.30 7.32 -0.97
CA HIS A 19 10.35 8.28 0.14
C HIS A 19 8.95 8.61 0.69
N TYR A 20 7.99 8.88 -0.19
CA TYR A 20 6.62 9.18 0.21
C TYR A 20 5.96 7.95 0.86
N TYR A 21 6.17 6.78 0.28
CA TYR A 21 5.71 5.53 0.89
C TYR A 21 6.29 5.35 2.31
N ARG A 22 7.60 5.49 2.47
CA ARG A 22 8.30 5.26 3.74
C ARG A 22 7.90 6.27 4.81
N ASN A 23 7.74 7.54 4.45
CA ASN A 23 7.50 8.62 5.41
C ASN A 23 6.02 8.84 5.75
N PHE A 24 5.09 8.52 4.84
CA PHE A 24 3.67 8.81 5.05
C PHE A 24 2.80 7.55 5.02
N ILE A 25 2.93 6.73 3.97
CA ILE A 25 2.01 5.60 3.76
C ILE A 25 2.28 4.46 4.75
N LYS A 26 3.55 4.06 4.89
CA LYS A 26 3.95 2.99 5.81
C LYS A 26 3.54 3.32 7.25
N PRO A 27 3.94 4.45 7.86
CA PRO A 27 3.57 4.75 9.24
C PRO A 27 2.06 4.89 9.43
N LEU A 28 1.33 5.45 8.44
CA LEU A 28 -0.13 5.49 8.50
C LEU A 28 -0.72 4.08 8.60
N PHE A 29 -0.29 3.16 7.76
CA PHE A 29 -0.83 1.80 7.76
C PHE A 29 -0.42 1.02 9.01
N ASP A 30 0.82 1.19 9.48
CA ASP A 30 1.30 0.67 10.77
C ASP A 30 0.43 1.18 11.93
N GLU A 31 0.16 2.48 12.01
CA GLU A 31 -0.68 3.08 13.07
C GLU A 31 -2.12 2.54 13.05
N LYS A 32 -2.63 2.20 11.88
CA LYS A 32 -3.97 1.60 11.72
C LYS A 32 -3.98 0.07 11.91
N GLY A 33 -2.86 -0.54 12.26
CA GLY A 33 -2.73 -1.99 12.44
C GLY A 33 -3.05 -2.75 11.16
N LEU A 34 -2.69 -2.19 10.00
CA LEU A 34 -2.89 -2.81 8.71
C LEU A 34 -1.64 -3.59 8.33
N GLU A 35 -1.80 -4.83 7.87
CA GLU A 35 -0.69 -5.72 7.51
C GLU A 35 -0.84 -6.26 6.08
N GLY A 36 0.27 -6.74 5.51
CA GLY A 36 0.29 -7.33 4.16
C GLY A 36 0.41 -6.32 3.02
N PHE A 37 0.61 -5.03 3.33
CA PHE A 37 0.94 -4.02 2.32
C PHE A 37 2.44 -4.02 2.01
N LYS A 38 2.80 -3.71 0.76
CA LYS A 38 4.20 -3.59 0.33
C LYS A 38 4.38 -2.55 -0.76
N PHE A 39 5.59 -2.05 -0.86
CA PHE A 39 6.01 -1.18 -1.95
C PHE A 39 6.79 -1.98 -3.00
N VAL A 40 6.34 -1.91 -4.25
CA VAL A 40 7.02 -2.52 -5.40
C VAL A 40 7.60 -1.41 -6.25
N LYS A 41 8.93 -1.33 -6.30
CA LYS A 41 9.64 -0.39 -7.17
C LYS A 41 9.45 -0.80 -8.63
N SER A 42 9.15 0.16 -9.51
CA SER A 42 9.12 -0.08 -10.95
C SER A 42 10.57 -0.22 -11.47
N LYS A 43 10.83 -1.18 -12.37
CA LYS A 43 12.16 -1.36 -12.98
C LYS A 43 12.62 -0.13 -13.77
N ASP A 44 11.69 0.52 -14.47
CA ASP A 44 11.96 1.66 -15.36
C ASP A 44 11.70 3.04 -14.72
N SER A 45 11.46 3.11 -13.41
CA SER A 45 11.13 4.39 -12.78
C SER A 45 11.69 4.55 -11.38
N TRP A 46 11.98 5.79 -11.02
CA TRP A 46 12.25 6.22 -9.64
C TRP A 46 10.99 6.14 -8.75
N LYS A 47 9.83 5.92 -9.36
CA LYS A 47 8.55 5.65 -8.69
C LYS A 47 8.28 4.15 -8.58
N GLY A 48 7.43 3.79 -7.63
CA GLY A 48 6.90 2.45 -7.48
C GLY A 48 5.40 2.49 -7.21
N LYS A 49 4.87 1.35 -6.79
CA LYS A 49 3.46 1.12 -6.53
C LYS A 49 3.28 0.49 -5.17
N VAL A 50 2.27 0.92 -4.44
CA VAL A 50 1.87 0.32 -3.17
C VAL A 50 0.83 -0.75 -3.49
N GLU A 51 1.19 -2.00 -3.20
CA GLU A 51 0.33 -3.17 -3.31
C GLU A 51 -0.22 -3.51 -1.93
N VAL A 52 -1.50 -3.84 -1.87
CA VAL A 52 -2.19 -4.25 -0.64
C VAL A 52 -3.08 -5.46 -0.88
N PRO A 53 -3.48 -6.20 0.16
CA PRO A 53 -4.44 -7.29 0.02
C PRO A 53 -5.79 -6.75 -0.49
N LYS A 54 -6.35 -7.37 -1.53
CA LYS A 54 -7.64 -6.99 -2.14
C LYS A 54 -8.79 -7.02 -1.15
N LYS A 55 -8.74 -7.95 -0.18
CA LYS A 55 -9.73 -8.08 0.88
C LYS A 55 -9.90 -6.78 1.68
N ASP A 56 -8.81 -6.03 1.84
CA ASP A 56 -8.74 -4.82 2.66
C ASP A 56 -8.58 -3.54 1.81
N GLU A 57 -8.65 -3.63 0.48
CA GLU A 57 -8.43 -2.53 -0.46
C GLU A 57 -9.20 -1.26 -0.05
N LYS A 58 -10.49 -1.39 0.24
CA LYS A 58 -11.35 -0.27 0.64
C LYS A 58 -10.88 0.40 1.93
N LYS A 59 -10.36 -0.38 2.89
CA LYS A 59 -9.83 0.13 4.16
C LYS A 59 -8.55 0.94 3.90
N TYR A 60 -7.62 0.39 3.13
CA TYR A 60 -6.39 1.08 2.73
C TYR A 60 -6.65 2.37 1.94
N GLN A 61 -7.56 2.33 0.94
CA GLN A 61 -7.93 3.52 0.16
C GLN A 61 -8.57 4.60 1.03
N LYS A 62 -9.46 4.23 1.96
CA LYS A 62 -10.10 5.19 2.87
C LYS A 62 -9.05 5.93 3.71
N HIS A 63 -8.07 5.22 4.26
CA HIS A 63 -6.99 5.86 5.04
C HIS A 63 -6.05 6.71 4.17
N LEU A 64 -5.75 6.29 2.94
CA LEU A 64 -4.99 7.12 2.00
C LEU A 64 -5.71 8.43 1.64
N LEU A 65 -7.03 8.44 1.57
CA LEU A 65 -7.81 9.67 1.36
C LEU A 65 -7.70 10.60 2.57
N THR A 66 -7.66 10.05 3.78
CA THR A 66 -7.43 10.82 5.01
C THR A 66 -6.09 11.55 5.00
N LEU A 67 -5.02 10.96 4.44
CA LEU A 67 -3.75 11.68 4.22
C LEU A 67 -3.88 12.86 3.24
N LYS A 68 -4.77 12.76 2.24
CA LYS A 68 -5.01 13.83 1.27
C LYS A 68 -5.83 14.97 1.88
N GLU A 69 -6.82 14.66 2.71
CA GLU A 69 -7.65 15.66 3.39
C GLU A 69 -6.92 16.39 4.53
N ASN A 70 -6.00 15.73 5.23
CA ASN A 70 -5.24 16.36 6.33
C ASN A 70 -4.10 17.29 5.84
N ASN A 71 -4.06 17.62 4.54
CA ASN A 71 -3.24 18.71 3.99
C ASN A 71 -1.74 18.63 4.37
N VAL A 72 -1.17 17.42 4.33
CA VAL A 72 0.29 17.20 4.38
C VAL A 72 0.89 17.25 2.95
N ILE A 73 0.17 17.81 1.98
CA ILE A 73 0.58 18.02 0.58
C ILE A 73 -0.10 19.27 0.03
#